data_AF-A0A932Y2D6-F1
#
_entry.id   AF-A0A932Y2D6-F1
#
_cell.length_a   1.000
_cell.length_b   1.000
_cell.length_c   1.000
_cell.angle_alpha   90.00
_cell.angle_beta   90.00
_cell.angle_gamma   90.00
#
_symmetry.space_group_name_H-M   'P 1'
#
loop_
_entity.id
_entity.type
_entity.pdbx_description
1 polymer ?
#
loop_
_entity_poly.entity_id
_entity_poly.type
_entity_poly.pdbx_seq_one_letter_code
_entity_poly.pdbx_strand_id
1 'polypeptide(L)'
;MSAYKMRKQYFIKGPIQARYLIAMVISMLVPTLLVGAGLYYLQATLMAQQLAIPEAIWGDLVPVLNKVNWYLAIGLPIIFAIVFFYGVIISHRFAGPMFRLEKDLDQIIAGNHSVRIKFRKYDRLDNIAEKLNKVLDRLPPR
;
A
#
# COMPACT_ATOMS: atom_id res chain seq x y z
N MET A 1 9.08 -20.11 -36.62
CA MET A 1 8.14 -19.22 -35.90
C MET A 1 8.65 -19.04 -34.48
N SER A 2 9.39 -17.96 -34.19
CA SER A 2 10.02 -17.76 -32.88
C SER A 2 9.01 -17.18 -31.90
N ALA A 3 8.71 -17.93 -30.83
CA ALA A 3 7.80 -17.50 -29.78
C ALA A 3 8.39 -16.28 -29.04
N TYR A 4 7.76 -15.12 -29.21
CA TYR A 4 8.11 -13.90 -28.49
C TYR A 4 7.82 -14.09 -27.00
N LYS A 5 8.85 -14.45 -26.24
CA LYS A 5 8.78 -14.65 -24.79
C LYS A 5 8.62 -13.29 -24.11
N MET A 6 7.37 -12.84 -23.95
CA MET A 6 7.04 -11.68 -23.13
C MET A 6 7.54 -11.93 -21.70
N ARG A 7 8.68 -11.33 -21.32
CA ARG A 7 9.14 -11.27 -19.93
C ARG A 7 8.18 -10.39 -19.13
N LYS A 8 7.08 -10.97 -18.66
CA LYS A 8 6.27 -10.40 -17.58
C LYS A 8 7.05 -10.60 -16.28
N GLN A 9 8.03 -9.73 -16.01
CA GLN A 9 8.61 -9.61 -14.68
C GLN A 9 7.57 -8.97 -13.76
N TYR A 10 6.69 -9.78 -13.20
CA TYR A 10 5.73 -9.38 -12.16
C TYR A 10 6.40 -8.98 -10.85
N PHE A 11 7.71 -9.21 -10.71
CA PHE A 11 8.50 -8.78 -9.58
C PHE A 11 9.53 -7.77 -10.06
N ILE A 12 9.19 -6.48 -9.99
CA ILE A 12 10.22 -5.45 -9.92
C ILE A 12 10.80 -5.60 -8.52
N LYS A 13 11.89 -6.37 -8.39
CA LYS A 13 12.66 -6.50 -7.16
C LYS A 13 13.34 -5.17 -6.85
N GLY A 14 12.54 -4.15 -6.52
CA GLY A 14 13.03 -2.87 -6.06
C GLY A 14 13.06 -2.89 -4.53
N PRO A 15 14.20 -2.60 -3.87
CA PRO A 15 14.21 -2.40 -2.41
C PRO A 15 13.19 -1.33 -1.97
N ILE A 16 12.85 -0.41 -2.87
CA ILE A 16 11.81 0.61 -2.69
C ILE A 16 10.41 0.01 -2.52
N GLN A 17 10.00 -0.95 -3.38
CA GLN A 17 8.70 -1.60 -3.28
C GLN A 17 8.53 -2.34 -1.95
N ALA A 18 9.57 -3.08 -1.53
CA ALA A 18 9.55 -3.77 -0.24
C ALA A 18 9.44 -2.79 0.94
N ARG A 19 10.20 -1.68 0.91
CA ARG A 19 10.10 -0.63 1.94
C ARG A 19 8.70 -0.04 2.03
N TYR A 20 8.04 0.23 0.90
CA TYR A 20 6.66 0.73 0.90
C TYR A 20 5.66 -0.29 1.45
N LEU A 21 5.75 -1.55 1.04
CA LEU A 21 4.85 -2.60 1.55
C LEU A 21 5.05 -2.85 3.04
N ILE A 22 6.30 -2.82 3.53
CA ILE A 22 6.59 -2.93 4.96
C ILE A 22 6.02 -1.74 5.74
N ALA A 23 6.27 -0.51 5.27
CA ALA A 23 5.72 0.69 5.89
C ALA A 23 4.19 0.66 5.94
N MET A 24 3.54 0.14 4.89
CA MET A 24 2.10 -0.05 4.81
C MET A 24 1.59 -1.10 5.81
N VAL A 25 2.29 -2.22 5.98
CA VAL A 25 1.92 -3.22 6.98
C VAL A 25 2.09 -2.66 8.40
N ILE A 26 3.18 -1.93 8.67
CA ILE A 26 3.39 -1.27 9.97
C ILE A 26 2.29 -0.24 10.24
N SER A 27 1.93 0.58 9.24
CA SER A 27 0.88 1.59 9.40
C SER A 27 -0.52 0.99 9.59
N MET A 28 -0.75 -0.26 9.17
CA MET A 28 -1.95 -1.02 9.50
C MET A 28 -1.88 -1.59 10.92
N LEU A 29 -0.76 -2.19 11.29
CA LEU A 29 -0.61 -2.91 12.55
C LEU A 29 -0.62 -1.99 13.76
N VAL A 30 0.13 -0.89 13.72
CA VAL A 30 0.30 -0.01 14.90
C VAL A 30 -1.03 0.58 15.40
N PRO A 31 -1.86 1.22 14.55
CA PRO A 31 -3.16 1.73 14.98
C PRO A 31 -4.12 0.61 15.39
N THR A 32 -4.06 -0.53 14.70
CA THR A 32 -4.94 -1.67 15.02
C THR A 32 -4.64 -2.28 16.37
N LEU A 33 -3.35 -2.42 16.73
CA LEU A 33 -2.95 -2.87 18.05
C LEU A 33 -3.32 -1.85 19.13
N LEU A 34 -3.16 -0.55 18.86
CA LEU A 34 -3.54 0.51 19.79
C LEU A 34 -5.06 0.51 20.05
N VAL A 35 -5.87 0.47 18.99
CA VAL A 35 -7.33 0.41 19.09
C VAL A 35 -7.77 -0.91 19.75
N GLY A 36 -7.17 -2.04 19.37
CA GLY A 36 -7.46 -3.34 19.95
C GLY A 36 -7.14 -3.40 21.45
N ALA A 37 -5.99 -2.87 21.87
CA ALA A 37 -5.62 -2.76 23.28
C ALA A 37 -6.57 -1.84 24.05
N GLY A 38 -6.96 -0.70 23.46
CA GLY A 38 -7.94 0.20 24.06
C GLY A 38 -9.31 -0.46 24.24
N LEU A 39 -9.81 -1.16 23.23
CA LEU A 39 -11.06 -1.91 23.31
C LEU A 39 -10.98 -3.02 24.37
N TYR A 40 -9.89 -3.77 24.41
CA TYR A 40 -9.67 -4.80 25.44
C TYR A 40 -9.65 -4.20 26.85
N TYR A 41 -8.95 -3.09 27.04
CA TYR A 41 -8.92 -2.38 28.32
C TYR A 41 -10.33 -1.94 28.75
N LEU A 42 -11.10 -1.33 27.84
CA LEU A 42 -12.48 -0.93 28.11
C LEU A 42 -13.36 -2.14 28.47
N GLN A 43 -13.25 -3.25 27.74
CA GLN A 43 -13.97 -4.48 28.05
C GLN A 43 -13.62 -5.00 29.45
N ALA A 44 -12.33 -5.02 29.80
CA ALA A 44 -11.88 -5.46 31.13
C ALA A 44 -12.39 -4.55 32.25
N THR A 45 -12.37 -3.22 32.06
CA THR A 45 -12.92 -2.27 33.03
C THR A 45 -14.44 -2.40 33.18
N LEU A 46 -15.18 -2.59 32.08
CA LEU A 46 -16.63 -2.80 32.12
C LEU A 46 -16.98 -4.08 32.87
N MET A 47 -16.27 -5.18 32.61
CA MET A 47 -16.45 -6.43 33.35
C MET A 47 -16.18 -6.24 34.85
N ALA A 48 -15.07 -5.56 35.19
CA ALA A 48 -14.70 -5.32 36.59
C ALA A 48 -15.73 -4.46 37.34
N GLN A 49 -16.32 -3.44 36.69
CA GLN A 49 -17.33 -2.57 37.30
C GLN A 49 -18.66 -3.28 37.56
N GLN A 50 -19.01 -4.28 36.75
CA GLN A 50 -20.29 -5.00 36.88
C GLN A 50 -20.22 -6.26 37.73
N LEU A 51 -19.04 -6.63 38.26
CA LEU A 51 -18.79 -7.87 39.03
C LEU A 51 -19.75 -8.08 40.22
N ALA A 52 -20.35 -7.03 40.76
CA ALA A 52 -21.29 -7.10 41.88
C ALA A 52 -22.66 -7.71 41.51
N ILE A 53 -22.98 -7.84 40.21
CA ILE A 53 -24.23 -8.44 39.71
C ILE A 53 -23.88 -9.51 38.65
N PRO A 54 -23.45 -10.72 39.07
CA PRO A 54 -22.93 -11.73 38.16
C PRO A 54 -23.93 -12.19 37.09
N GLU A 55 -25.22 -12.30 37.43
CA GLU A 55 -26.24 -12.84 36.51
C GLU A 55 -26.48 -11.95 35.28
N ALA A 56 -26.44 -10.62 35.44
CA ALA A 56 -26.62 -9.68 34.33
C ALA A 56 -25.41 -9.65 33.37
N ILE A 57 -24.20 -9.91 33.87
CA ILE A 57 -22.98 -9.95 33.05
C ILE A 57 -22.98 -11.15 32.09
N TRP A 58 -23.26 -12.34 32.64
CA TRP A 58 -23.20 -13.58 31.86
C TRP A 58 -24.38 -13.74 30.90
N GLY A 59 -25.55 -13.20 31.24
CA GLY A 59 -26.75 -13.24 30.39
C GLY A 59 -26.71 -12.29 29.20
N ASP A 60 -26.29 -11.05 29.41
CA ASP A 60 -26.44 -9.98 28.40
C ASP A 60 -25.11 -9.43 27.87
N LEU A 61 -24.13 -9.20 28.75
CA LEU A 61 -22.90 -8.48 28.37
C LEU A 61 -21.87 -9.39 27.69
N VAL A 62 -21.61 -10.58 28.22
CA VAL A 62 -20.65 -11.54 27.66
C VAL A 62 -20.99 -11.96 26.22
N PRO A 63 -22.24 -12.30 25.87
CA PRO A 63 -22.59 -12.67 24.49
C PRO A 63 -22.39 -11.52 23.50
N VAL A 64 -22.66 -10.28 23.92
CA VAL A 64 -22.43 -9.08 23.09
C VAL A 64 -20.94 -8.86 22.86
N LEU A 65 -20.12 -8.94 23.92
CA LEU A 65 -18.66 -8.81 23.80
C LEU A 65 -18.04 -9.92 22.94
N ASN A 66 -18.53 -11.15 23.07
CA ASN A 66 -18.10 -12.26 22.21
C ASN A 66 -18.47 -12.02 20.75
N LYS A 67 -19.67 -11.51 20.46
CA LYS A 67 -20.05 -11.11 19.09
C LYS A 67 -19.13 -10.03 18.54
N VAL A 68 -18.84 -8.99 19.32
CA VAL A 68 -17.91 -7.92 18.91
C VAL A 68 -16.52 -8.50 18.62
N ASN A 69 -15.99 -9.32 19.51
CA ASN A 69 -14.69 -9.97 19.32
C ASN A 69 -14.68 -10.86 18.07
N TRP A 70 -15.78 -11.55 17.78
CA TRP A 70 -15.91 -12.37 16.58
C TRP A 70 -15.95 -11.54 15.30
N TYR A 71 -16.70 -10.43 15.29
CA TYR A 71 -16.69 -9.49 14.18
C TYR A 71 -15.31 -8.88 13.95
N LEU A 72 -14.57 -8.53 15.01
CA LEU A 72 -13.21 -8.02 14.89
C LEU A 72 -12.24 -9.10 14.39
N ALA A 73 -12.33 -10.32 14.93
CA ALA A 73 -11.46 -11.44 14.56
C ALA A 73 -11.61 -11.84 13.08
N ILE A 74 -12.81 -11.75 12.51
CA ILE A 74 -13.06 -12.08 11.11
C ILE A 74 -12.90 -10.83 10.21
N GLY A 75 -13.43 -9.70 10.64
CA GLY A 75 -13.48 -8.47 9.85
C GLY A 75 -12.11 -7.83 9.64
N LEU A 76 -11.25 -7.79 10.67
CA LEU A 76 -9.93 -7.17 10.56
C LEU A 76 -9.05 -7.88 9.53
N PRO A 77 -8.89 -9.22 9.53
CA PRO A 77 -8.13 -9.92 8.50
C PRO A 77 -8.65 -9.68 7.08
N ILE A 78 -9.98 -9.63 6.89
CA ILE A 78 -10.58 -9.37 5.57
C ILE A 78 -10.21 -7.96 5.08
N ILE A 79 -10.38 -6.94 5.93
CA ILE A 79 -10.02 -5.56 5.58
C ILE A 79 -8.52 -5.47 5.30
N PHE A 80 -7.69 -6.08 6.14
CA PHE A 80 -6.24 -6.11 5.94
C PHE A 80 -5.86 -6.75 4.62
N ALA A 81 -6.46 -7.89 4.27
CA ALA A 81 -6.21 -8.57 3.01
C ALA A 81 -6.59 -7.69 1.80
N ILE A 82 -7.76 -7.03 1.86
CA ILE A 82 -8.23 -6.12 0.81
C ILE A 82 -7.24 -4.96 0.64
N VAL A 83 -6.91 -4.27 1.73
CA VAL A 83 -6.05 -3.08 1.65
C VAL A 83 -4.62 -3.48 1.25
N PHE A 84 -4.09 -4.60 1.76
CA PHE A 84 -2.79 -5.13 1.34
C PHE A 84 -2.76 -5.45 -0.16
N PHE A 85 -3.80 -6.11 -0.68
CA PHE A 85 -3.90 -6.43 -2.10
C PHE A 85 -3.94 -5.17 -2.97
N TYR A 86 -4.72 -4.16 -2.58
CA TYR A 86 -4.71 -2.86 -3.24
C TYR A 86 -3.34 -2.17 -3.17
N GLY A 87 -2.66 -2.25 -2.03
CA GLY A 87 -1.31 -1.73 -1.85
C GLY A 87 -0.30 -2.34 -2.82
N VAL A 88 -0.34 -3.66 -2.98
CA VAL A 88 0.49 -4.38 -3.94
C VAL A 88 0.19 -3.93 -5.38
N ILE A 89 -1.07 -3.80 -5.76
CA ILE A 89 -1.45 -3.34 -7.11
C ILE A 89 -0.93 -1.92 -7.37
N ILE A 90 -1.13 -1.00 -6.42
CA ILE A 90 -0.69 0.39 -6.54
C ILE A 90 0.83 0.46 -6.64
N SER A 91 1.54 -0.28 -5.78
CA SER A 91 2.99 -0.35 -5.79
C SER A 91 3.52 -0.86 -7.14
N HIS A 92 2.89 -1.89 -7.70
CA HIS A 92 3.26 -2.43 -9.01
C HIS A 92 3.04 -1.43 -10.14
N ARG A 93 1.89 -0.75 -10.13
CA ARG A 93 1.55 0.29 -11.10
C ARG A 93 2.50 1.48 -11.04
N PHE A 94 3.08 1.78 -9.88
CA PHE A 94 4.08 2.84 -9.72
C PHE A 94 5.49 2.42 -10.15
N ALA A 95 5.87 1.16 -9.91
CA ALA A 95 7.21 0.67 -10.22
C ALA A 95 7.51 0.65 -11.74
N GLY A 96 6.51 0.35 -12.57
CA GLY A 96 6.67 0.34 -14.04
C GLY A 96 7.07 1.69 -14.66
N PRO A 97 6.31 2.78 -14.38
CA PRO A 97 6.63 4.13 -14.83
C PRO A 97 7.99 4.61 -14.32
N MET A 98 8.34 4.31 -13.06
CA MET A 98 9.64 4.67 -12.50
C MET A 98 10.81 3.99 -13.21
N PHE A 99 10.68 2.69 -13.49
CA PHE A 99 11.71 1.96 -14.24
C PHE A 99 11.90 2.50 -15.67
N ARG A 100 10.80 2.92 -16.32
CA ARG A 100 10.90 3.56 -17.65
C ARG A 100 11.59 4.92 -17.54
N LEU A 101 11.22 5.72 -16.55
CA LEU A 101 11.84 7.03 -16.32
C LEU A 101 13.35 6.90 -16.12
N GLU A 102 13.81 5.93 -15.33
CA GLU A 102 15.23 5.66 -15.12
C GLU A 102 15.95 5.39 -16.46
N LYS A 103 15.38 4.54 -17.32
CA LYS A 103 15.93 4.28 -18.67
C LYS A 103 15.91 5.48 -19.60
N ASP A 104 14.89 6.32 -19.52
CA ASP A 104 14.82 7.54 -20.32
C ASP A 104 15.88 8.53 -19.85
N LEU A 105 16.10 8.64 -18.53
CA LEU A 105 17.16 9.45 -17.94
C LEU A 105 18.56 8.93 -18.31
N ASP A 106 18.78 7.61 -18.31
CA ASP A 106 20.06 7.02 -18.73
C ASP A 106 20.42 7.38 -20.18
N GLN A 107 19.43 7.40 -21.09
CA GLN A 107 19.62 7.82 -22.48
C GLN A 107 19.97 9.31 -22.58
N ILE A 108 19.31 10.15 -21.78
CA ILE A 108 19.58 11.59 -21.71
C ILE A 108 21.00 11.83 -21.19
N ILE A 109 21.41 11.11 -20.13
CA ILE A 109 22.77 11.17 -19.56
C ILE A 109 23.82 10.71 -20.58
N ALA A 110 23.50 9.70 -21.40
CA ALA A 110 24.34 9.25 -22.51
C ALA A 110 24.40 10.25 -23.69
N GLY A 111 23.70 11.37 -23.61
CA GLY A 111 23.75 12.47 -24.57
C GLY A 111 22.64 12.46 -25.62
N ASN A 112 21.70 11.50 -25.59
CA ASN A 112 20.55 11.49 -26.48
C ASN A 112 19.46 12.44 -25.95
N HIS A 113 19.49 13.69 -26.41
CA HIS A 113 18.52 14.70 -25.99
C HIS A 113 17.23 14.68 -26.82
N SER A 114 17.16 13.81 -27.82
CA SER A 114 15.98 13.65 -28.69
C SER A 114 14.88 12.79 -28.06
N VAL A 115 15.17 12.12 -26.93
CA VAL A 115 14.18 11.31 -26.19
C VAL A 115 13.06 12.21 -25.67
N ARG A 116 11.81 11.71 -25.71
CA ARG A 116 10.66 12.39 -25.11
C ARG A 116 10.04 11.50 -24.05
N ILE A 117 10.04 12.01 -22.82
CA ILE A 117 9.51 11.30 -21.67
C ILE A 117 7.99 11.35 -21.75
N LYS A 118 7.34 10.19 -21.73
CA LYS A 118 5.89 10.07 -21.74
C LYS A 118 5.43 8.90 -20.88
N PHE A 119 4.59 9.21 -19.91
CA PHE A 119 3.93 8.21 -19.08
C PHE A 119 2.59 7.77 -19.69
N ARG A 120 2.02 6.66 -19.21
CA ARG A 120 0.67 6.25 -19.64
C ARG A 120 -0.34 7.16 -18.96
N LYS A 121 -1.54 7.32 -19.57
CA LYS A 121 -2.67 8.14 -19.07
C LYS A 121 -3.01 7.95 -17.57
N TYR A 122 -2.64 6.80 -17.03
CA TYR A 122 -2.97 6.33 -15.70
C TYR A 122 -1.83 6.49 -14.69
N ASP A 123 -0.65 6.88 -15.16
CA ASP A 123 0.52 7.15 -14.36
C ASP A 123 0.44 8.63 -14.04
N ARG A 124 0.14 9.00 -12.78
CA ARG A 124 -0.08 10.39 -12.35
C ARG A 124 1.22 11.24 -12.33
N LEU A 125 2.08 11.07 -13.31
CA LEU A 125 3.43 11.62 -13.43
C LEU A 125 3.58 12.56 -14.65
N ASP A 126 2.49 12.88 -15.34
CA ASP A 126 2.49 13.72 -16.55
C ASP A 126 3.18 15.07 -16.31
N ASN A 127 2.98 15.69 -15.14
CA ASN A 127 3.64 16.93 -14.75
C ASN A 127 5.17 16.81 -14.71
N ILE A 128 5.70 15.64 -14.31
CA ILE A 128 7.15 15.38 -14.28
C ILE A 128 7.66 15.19 -15.70
N ALA A 129 6.95 14.43 -16.54
CA ALA A 129 7.28 14.27 -17.96
C ALA A 129 7.32 15.62 -18.67
N GLU A 130 6.33 16.48 -18.46
CA GLU A 130 6.29 17.81 -19.07
C GLU A 130 7.49 18.67 -18.66
N LYS A 131 7.81 18.72 -17.35
CA LYS A 131 8.96 19.48 -16.86
C LYS A 131 10.28 18.95 -17.41
N LEU A 132 10.46 17.63 -17.47
CA LEU A 132 11.68 17.03 -18.04
C LEU A 132 11.79 17.29 -19.53
N ASN A 133 10.70 17.20 -20.29
CA ASN A 133 10.72 17.54 -21.72
C ASN A 133 11.09 19.01 -21.95
N LYS A 134 10.62 19.95 -21.10
CA LYS A 134 11.04 21.36 -21.15
C LYS A 134 12.53 21.55 -20.87
N VAL A 135 13.15 20.70 -20.03
CA VAL A 135 14.61 20.70 -19.83
C VAL A 135 15.30 20.26 -21.11
N LEU A 136 14.84 19.17 -21.73
CA LEU A 136 15.39 18.66 -22.99
C LEU A 136 15.28 19.67 -24.13
N ASP A 137 14.20 20.45 -24.19
CA ASP A 137 14.02 21.53 -25.18
C ASP A 137 15.07 22.64 -25.06
N ARG A 138 15.69 22.82 -23.89
CA ARG A 138 16.74 23.82 -23.66
C ARG A 138 18.14 23.28 -23.88
N LEU A 139 18.30 21.97 -24.06
CA LEU A 139 19.58 21.37 -24.34
C LEU A 139 19.83 21.39 -25.85
N PRO A 140 21.08 21.62 -26.28
CA PRO A 140 21.41 21.52 -27.69
C PRO A 140 21.14 20.09 -28.18
N PRO A 141 20.57 19.92 -29.39
CA PRO A 141 20.31 18.60 -29.94
C PRO A 141 21.64 17.85 -30.12
N ARG A 142 21.73 16.67 -29.49
CA ARG A 142 22.83 15.71 -29.63
C ARG A 142 22.24 14.31 -29.71
#